data_AF-K7ZE22-F1
#
_entry.id   AF-K7ZE22-F1
#
_cell.length_a   1.000
_cell.length_b   1.000
_cell.length_c   1.000
_cell.angle_alpha   90.00
_cell.angle_beta   90.00
_cell.angle_gamma   90.00
#
_symmetry.space_group_name_H-M   'P 1'
#
loop_
_entity.id
_entity.type
_entity.pdbx_description
1 polymer ?
#
loop_
_entity_poly.entity_id
_entity_poly.type
_entity_poly.pdbx_seq_one_letter_code
_entity_poly.pdbx_strand_id
1 'polypeptide(L)'
;MKKLSVILAISLGLAACAEKDSDYARKYRNKATDKAKAEQIVPGARSAPICETPEINICEKSVLPIVADIKKNGFAAAVKALKAELSLPEEFDGSKESFQKTITDGAKRFQAQSRLLVLADKEYRTIYNYDEEVKEATEIVRKLMIEFVTSEKLENGRMDLVGTLNTTVVQSVSETFENSYQGKDTVTIDMAVGCGVDGLSVMARSLLPGGGPSGVIYICPGQLLLNAGKTKTERIAGLVMTLAHEMTHQLQFRGFELDNRVLSCVNSDMADKSAKFIENKNKETQADIIGFRILNKFLAQDKELSVQSEKAKAALSWMCHLEDAENESDSSTHLDNKSRLKNFFKLKETEDLLGCSKGPRC
;
A
#
# COMPACT_ATOMS: atom_id res chain seq x y z
N MET A 1 17.54 9.13 -35.60
CA MET A 1 17.50 7.66 -35.36
C MET A 1 17.59 7.26 -33.89
N LYS A 2 18.34 7.93 -33.00
CA LYS A 2 18.43 7.54 -31.56
C LYS A 2 17.12 7.60 -30.75
N LYS A 3 16.15 8.48 -31.10
CA LYS A 3 14.87 8.60 -30.38
C LYS A 3 13.87 7.47 -30.68
N LEU A 4 13.93 6.85 -31.87
CA LEU A 4 13.02 5.76 -32.24
C LEU A 4 13.43 4.43 -31.57
N SER A 5 14.74 4.19 -31.40
CA SER A 5 15.29 2.98 -30.79
C SER A 5 14.93 2.85 -29.30
N VAL A 6 14.88 3.98 -28.59
CA VAL A 6 14.54 4.02 -27.15
C VAL A 6 13.05 3.75 -26.93
N ILE A 7 12.18 4.32 -27.77
CA ILE A 7 10.73 4.07 -27.69
C ILE A 7 10.41 2.60 -28.00
N LEU A 8 11.08 2.01 -29.00
CA LEU A 8 10.91 0.59 -29.37
C LEU A 8 11.40 -0.36 -28.26
N ALA A 9 12.53 -0.06 -27.62
CA ALA A 9 13.05 -0.88 -26.52
C ALA A 9 12.17 -0.81 -25.26
N ILE A 10 11.60 0.36 -24.95
CA ILE A 10 10.66 0.54 -23.83
C ILE A 10 9.36 -0.21 -24.10
N SER A 11 8.80 -0.10 -25.32
CA SER A 11 7.54 -0.78 -25.67
C SER A 11 7.69 -2.31 -25.79
N LEU A 12 8.84 -2.81 -26.28
CA LEU A 12 9.15 -4.25 -26.25
C LEU A 12 9.40 -4.78 -24.82
N GLY A 13 10.00 -3.97 -23.95
CA GLY A 13 10.13 -4.29 -22.51
C GLY A 13 8.77 -4.37 -21.81
N LEU A 14 7.87 -3.41 -22.05
CA LEU A 14 6.52 -3.37 -21.47
C LEU A 14 5.68 -4.58 -21.87
N ALA A 15 5.73 -5.00 -23.13
CA ALA A 15 5.00 -6.18 -23.62
C ALA A 15 5.51 -7.48 -22.98
N ALA A 16 6.83 -7.63 -22.84
CA ALA A 16 7.44 -8.81 -22.23
C ALA A 16 7.16 -8.92 -20.71
N CYS A 17 7.04 -7.79 -20.00
CA CYS A 17 6.69 -7.77 -18.57
C CYS A 17 5.22 -8.14 -18.34
N ALA A 18 4.31 -7.62 -19.17
CA ALA A 18 2.89 -7.96 -19.09
C ALA A 18 2.61 -9.44 -19.43
N GLU A 19 3.34 -10.00 -20.41
CA GLU A 19 3.20 -11.41 -20.80
C GLU A 19 3.71 -12.35 -19.69
N LYS A 20 4.86 -12.05 -19.08
CA LYS A 20 5.38 -12.81 -17.92
C LYS A 20 4.41 -12.75 -16.74
N ASP A 21 3.92 -11.58 -16.37
CA ASP A 21 2.98 -11.42 -15.24
C ASP A 21 1.66 -12.21 -15.48
N SER A 22 1.11 -12.14 -16.70
CA SER A 22 -0.07 -12.92 -17.10
C SER A 22 0.16 -14.44 -17.02
N ASP A 23 1.33 -14.90 -17.45
CA ASP A 23 1.71 -16.31 -17.40
C ASP A 23 1.90 -16.83 -15.97
N TYR A 24 2.51 -16.03 -15.10
CA TYR A 24 2.60 -16.35 -13.66
C TYR A 24 1.20 -16.44 -13.05
N ALA A 25 0.34 -15.43 -13.24
CA ALA A 25 -1.03 -15.43 -12.73
C ALA A 25 -1.80 -16.69 -13.20
N ARG A 26 -1.70 -17.04 -14.48
CA ARG A 26 -2.35 -18.22 -15.06
C ARG A 26 -1.82 -19.55 -14.50
N LYS A 27 -0.49 -19.71 -14.39
CA LYS A 27 0.16 -20.96 -13.94
C LYS A 27 -0.10 -21.27 -12.47
N TYR A 28 -0.14 -20.26 -11.60
CA TYR A 28 -0.39 -20.45 -10.17
C TYR A 28 -1.88 -20.56 -9.84
N ARG A 29 -2.77 -19.97 -10.64
CA ARG A 29 -4.22 -20.23 -10.52
C ARG A 29 -4.53 -21.69 -10.73
N ASN A 30 -3.97 -22.34 -11.75
CA ASN A 30 -4.21 -23.77 -11.98
C ASN A 30 -3.78 -24.64 -10.78
N LYS A 31 -2.66 -24.31 -10.10
CA LYS A 31 -2.24 -24.99 -8.87
C LYS A 31 -3.16 -24.74 -7.66
N ALA A 32 -3.73 -23.54 -7.53
CA ALA A 32 -4.69 -23.22 -6.47
C ALA A 32 -6.08 -23.83 -6.75
N THR A 33 -6.49 -23.90 -8.01
CA THR A 33 -7.75 -24.51 -8.44
C THR A 33 -7.76 -26.02 -8.19
N ASP A 34 -6.60 -26.69 -8.31
CA ASP A 34 -6.44 -28.11 -7.98
C ASP A 34 -6.51 -28.39 -6.47
N LYS A 35 -6.21 -27.41 -5.61
CA LYS A 35 -6.49 -27.49 -4.15
C LYS A 35 -7.96 -27.17 -3.82
N ALA A 36 -8.59 -26.25 -4.54
CA ALA A 36 -9.99 -25.87 -4.32
C ALA A 36 -11.01 -26.94 -4.77
N LYS A 37 -10.62 -27.88 -5.64
CA LYS A 37 -11.48 -29.01 -6.07
C LYS A 37 -11.67 -30.10 -5.01
N ALA A 38 -10.91 -30.07 -3.90
CA ALA A 38 -11.05 -31.06 -2.83
C ALA A 38 -12.16 -30.71 -1.79
N GLU A 39 -12.73 -29.51 -1.82
CA GLU A 39 -13.73 -29.06 -0.85
C GLU A 39 -14.93 -28.39 -1.54
N GLN A 40 -15.75 -29.17 -2.25
CA GLN A 40 -17.07 -28.72 -2.67
C GLN A 40 -18.13 -29.77 -2.35
N ILE A 41 -18.63 -29.70 -1.11
CA ILE A 41 -20.00 -30.05 -0.77
C ILE A 41 -20.54 -28.88 0.06
N VAL A 42 -21.39 -28.06 -0.55
CA VAL A 42 -22.08 -26.94 0.12
C VAL A 42 -23.42 -27.45 0.66
N PRO A 43 -23.67 -27.32 1.97
CA PRO A 43 -25.01 -27.02 2.45
C PRO A 43 -25.02 -25.83 3.41
N GLY A 44 -25.94 -24.88 3.12
CA GLY A 44 -26.29 -23.74 3.97
C GLY A 44 -25.30 -22.58 3.88
N ALA A 45 -25.81 -21.35 3.80
CA ALA A 45 -25.02 -20.12 3.77
C ALA A 45 -24.16 -19.99 5.05
N ARG A 46 -22.97 -20.59 5.03
CA ARG A 46 -21.90 -20.32 5.99
C ARG A 46 -21.26 -19.01 5.57
N SER A 47 -21.02 -18.13 6.55
CA SER A 47 -20.24 -16.91 6.39
C SER A 47 -18.97 -17.20 5.58
N ALA A 48 -18.54 -16.27 4.71
CA ALA A 48 -17.28 -16.42 3.99
C ALA A 48 -16.15 -16.69 5.02
N PRO A 49 -15.20 -17.61 4.76
CA PRO A 49 -14.16 -17.99 5.75
C PRO A 49 -13.38 -16.79 6.32
N ILE A 50 -13.23 -15.74 5.51
CA ILE A 50 -12.63 -14.45 5.89
C ILE A 50 -13.36 -13.77 7.05
N CYS A 51 -14.65 -14.01 7.24
CA CYS A 51 -15.47 -13.43 8.31
C CYS A 51 -15.26 -14.12 9.67
N GLU A 52 -14.88 -15.40 9.68
CA GLU A 52 -14.74 -16.18 10.90
C GLU A 52 -13.30 -16.12 11.44
N THR A 53 -12.32 -16.15 10.55
CA THR A 53 -10.89 -16.11 10.88
C THR A 53 -10.15 -15.16 9.95
N PRO A 54 -10.41 -13.84 10.02
CA PRO A 54 -9.89 -12.85 9.09
C PRO A 54 -8.37 -12.84 9.04
N GLU A 55 -7.71 -12.87 10.20
CA GLU A 55 -6.25 -12.91 10.30
C GLU A 55 -5.65 -14.10 9.51
N ILE A 56 -6.20 -15.30 9.69
CA ILE A 56 -5.71 -16.51 9.01
C ILE A 56 -5.94 -16.43 7.50
N ASN A 57 -7.10 -15.93 7.06
CA ASN A 57 -7.49 -15.92 5.65
C ASN A 57 -6.91 -14.75 4.86
N ILE A 58 -6.57 -13.64 5.51
CA ILE A 58 -5.99 -12.44 4.89
C ILE A 58 -4.46 -12.51 4.94
N CYS A 59 -3.90 -12.97 6.06
CA CYS A 59 -2.45 -13.06 6.27
C CYS A 59 -1.84 -14.38 5.80
N GLU A 60 -2.59 -15.21 5.08
CA GLU A 60 -2.02 -16.37 4.40
C GLU A 60 -0.90 -15.89 3.45
N LYS A 61 0.34 -16.27 3.77
CA LYS A 61 1.54 -15.88 3.04
C LYS A 61 1.56 -16.53 1.65
N SER A 62 0.82 -15.95 0.73
CA SER A 62 0.87 -16.25 -0.70
C SER A 62 1.85 -15.31 -1.40
N VAL A 63 3.13 -15.35 -1.01
CA VAL A 63 4.17 -14.66 -1.77
C VAL A 63 4.39 -15.45 -3.06
N LEU A 64 3.83 -14.95 -4.16
CA LEU A 64 4.03 -15.57 -5.46
C LEU A 64 5.52 -15.52 -5.83
N PRO A 65 6.10 -16.57 -6.43
CA PRO A 65 7.54 -16.63 -6.70
C PRO A 65 8.09 -15.45 -7.50
N ILE A 66 7.26 -14.79 -8.32
CA ILE A 66 7.61 -13.57 -9.03
C ILE A 66 8.08 -12.44 -8.08
N VAL A 67 7.49 -12.31 -6.90
CA VAL A 67 7.88 -11.30 -5.91
C VAL A 67 9.29 -11.56 -5.39
N ALA A 68 9.62 -12.83 -5.11
CA ALA A 68 10.96 -13.22 -4.66
C ALA A 68 12.01 -12.97 -5.76
N ASP A 69 11.68 -13.29 -7.00
CA ASP A 69 12.54 -13.05 -8.16
C ASP A 69 12.78 -11.54 -8.40
N ILE A 70 11.74 -10.71 -8.32
CA ILE A 70 11.85 -9.24 -8.46
C ILE A 70 12.77 -8.69 -7.36
N LYS A 71 12.50 -9.04 -6.10
CA LYS A 71 13.27 -8.56 -4.94
C LYS A 71 14.75 -8.93 -5.06
N LYS A 72 15.04 -10.19 -5.36
CA LYS A 72 16.43 -10.69 -5.45
C LYS A 72 17.17 -10.14 -6.67
N ASN A 73 16.59 -10.29 -7.86
CA ASN A 73 17.28 -9.97 -9.11
C ASN A 73 17.36 -8.46 -9.33
N GLY A 74 16.29 -7.72 -9.01
CA GLY A 74 16.27 -6.26 -9.12
C GLY A 74 17.27 -5.60 -8.17
N PHE A 75 17.33 -6.04 -6.90
CA PHE A 75 18.29 -5.49 -5.94
C PHE A 75 19.74 -5.80 -6.34
N ALA A 76 20.02 -7.04 -6.77
CA ALA A 76 21.36 -7.41 -7.24
C ALA A 76 21.82 -6.57 -8.46
N ALA A 77 20.91 -6.29 -9.39
CA ALA A 77 21.19 -5.41 -10.53
C ALA A 77 21.46 -3.96 -10.08
N ALA A 78 20.66 -3.44 -9.15
CA ALA A 78 20.82 -2.10 -8.60
C ALA A 78 22.16 -1.93 -7.84
N VAL A 79 22.55 -2.91 -7.02
CA VAL A 79 23.85 -2.92 -6.32
C VAL A 79 25.01 -2.94 -7.33
N LYS A 80 24.90 -3.74 -8.40
CA LYS A 80 25.91 -3.78 -9.45
C LYS A 80 26.03 -2.42 -10.16
N ALA A 81 24.91 -1.76 -10.45
CA ALA A 81 24.91 -0.43 -11.05
C ALA A 81 25.56 0.61 -10.13
N LEU A 82 25.20 0.62 -8.83
CA LEU A 82 25.79 1.54 -7.85
C LEU A 82 27.30 1.34 -7.70
N LYS A 83 27.76 0.08 -7.65
CA LYS A 83 29.20 -0.25 -7.61
C LYS A 83 29.95 0.40 -8.77
N ALA A 84 29.40 0.29 -9.98
CA ALA A 84 29.99 0.87 -11.17
C ALA A 84 29.96 2.41 -11.11
N GLU A 85 28.83 3.02 -10.71
CA GLU A 85 28.68 4.47 -10.62
C GLU A 85 29.64 5.11 -9.61
N LEU A 86 29.88 4.45 -8.48
CA LEU A 86 30.67 5.00 -7.37
C LEU A 86 32.06 4.35 -7.19
N SER A 87 32.45 3.45 -8.10
CA SER A 87 33.70 2.67 -8.01
C SER A 87 33.88 1.95 -6.67
N LEU A 88 32.81 1.30 -6.19
CA LEU A 88 32.81 0.60 -4.90
C LEU A 88 33.50 -0.77 -4.98
N PRO A 89 34.01 -1.31 -3.85
CA PRO A 89 34.68 -2.62 -3.80
C PRO A 89 33.79 -3.78 -4.26
N GLU A 90 34.41 -4.86 -4.72
CA GLU A 90 33.69 -6.06 -5.20
C GLU A 90 32.84 -6.72 -4.12
N GLU A 91 33.25 -6.66 -2.85
CA GLU A 91 32.54 -7.24 -1.71
C GLU A 91 31.34 -6.40 -1.23
N PHE A 92 31.16 -5.17 -1.74
CA PHE A 92 30.05 -4.32 -1.34
C PHE A 92 28.70 -4.98 -1.70
N ASP A 93 27.77 -5.14 -0.76
CA ASP A 93 26.52 -5.88 -1.02
C ASP A 93 25.26 -4.99 -0.93
N GLY A 94 25.43 -3.68 -0.71
CA GLY A 94 24.32 -2.75 -0.53
C GLY A 94 23.68 -2.79 0.87
N SER A 95 24.17 -3.63 1.79
CA SER A 95 23.73 -3.64 3.19
C SER A 95 24.11 -2.36 3.93
N LYS A 96 23.42 -2.09 5.05
CA LYS A 96 23.72 -0.96 5.93
C LYS A 96 25.17 -1.01 6.42
N GLU A 97 25.66 -2.21 6.74
CA GLU A 97 27.02 -2.48 7.19
C GLU A 97 28.04 -2.16 6.09
N SER A 98 27.79 -2.59 4.85
CA SER A 98 28.64 -2.26 3.70
C SER A 98 28.73 -0.75 3.46
N PHE A 99 27.61 -0.02 3.56
CA PHE A 99 27.62 1.43 3.48
C PHE A 99 28.44 2.09 4.59
N GLN A 100 28.29 1.63 5.84
CA GLN A 100 29.04 2.17 6.99
C GLN A 100 30.55 1.91 6.87
N LYS A 101 30.95 0.74 6.36
CA LYS A 101 32.35 0.35 6.18
C LYS A 101 33.02 1.12 5.04
N THR A 102 32.33 1.30 3.91
CA THR A 102 32.94 1.87 2.69
C THR A 102 32.79 3.39 2.59
N ILE A 103 31.70 3.97 3.11
CA ILE A 103 31.41 5.42 3.00
C ILE A 103 31.25 6.01 4.41
N THR A 104 32.33 6.55 4.95
CA THR A 104 32.40 7.06 6.33
C THR A 104 31.75 8.43 6.49
N ASP A 105 31.74 9.25 5.44
CA ASP A 105 31.06 10.54 5.42
C ASP A 105 29.52 10.35 5.43
N GLY A 106 28.86 10.91 6.44
CA GLY A 106 27.43 10.70 6.65
C GLY A 106 26.55 11.23 5.53
N ALA A 107 26.89 12.39 4.95
CA ALA A 107 26.11 13.01 3.87
C ALA A 107 26.28 12.23 2.56
N LYS A 108 27.51 11.86 2.20
CA LYS A 108 27.79 11.02 1.02
C LYS A 108 27.16 9.64 1.16
N ARG A 109 27.16 9.06 2.36
CA ARG A 109 26.52 7.78 2.63
C ARG A 109 25.01 7.86 2.40
N PHE A 110 24.36 8.89 2.94
CA PHE A 110 22.92 9.10 2.71
C PHE A 110 22.60 9.28 1.22
N GLN A 111 23.41 10.05 0.49
CA GLN A 111 23.25 10.22 -0.96
C GLN A 111 23.41 8.89 -1.71
N ALA A 112 24.41 8.07 -1.35
CA ALA A 112 24.63 6.78 -1.98
C ALA A 112 23.52 5.77 -1.65
N GLN A 113 22.99 5.78 -0.43
CA GLN A 113 21.83 4.97 -0.02
C GLN A 113 20.58 5.38 -0.79
N SER A 114 20.31 6.68 -0.88
CA SER A 114 19.20 7.23 -1.67
C SER A 114 19.34 6.88 -3.15
N ARG A 115 20.58 6.92 -3.68
CA ARG A 115 20.86 6.51 -5.06
C ARG A 115 20.57 5.03 -5.28
N LEU A 116 20.95 4.16 -4.34
CA LEU A 116 20.64 2.73 -4.43
C LEU A 116 19.13 2.48 -4.43
N LEU A 117 18.38 3.19 -3.59
CA LEU A 117 16.91 3.10 -3.55
C LEU A 117 16.28 3.48 -4.92
N VAL A 118 16.75 4.56 -5.55
CA VAL A 118 16.29 4.94 -6.91
C VAL A 118 16.65 3.89 -7.96
N LEU A 119 17.85 3.32 -7.90
CA LEU A 119 18.26 2.26 -8.82
C LEU A 119 17.41 0.99 -8.62
N ALA A 120 17.14 0.61 -7.37
CA ALA A 120 16.32 -0.54 -7.03
C ALA A 120 14.89 -0.37 -7.57
N ASP A 121 14.26 0.79 -7.34
CA ASP A 121 12.94 1.13 -7.90
C ASP A 121 12.88 0.95 -9.42
N LYS A 122 13.89 1.47 -10.14
CA LYS A 122 13.99 1.32 -11.59
C LYS A 122 14.12 -0.13 -12.02
N GLU A 123 14.99 -0.90 -11.37
CA GLU A 123 15.19 -2.32 -11.69
C GLU A 123 13.95 -3.16 -11.36
N TYR A 124 13.20 -2.83 -10.31
CA TYR A 124 11.92 -3.49 -10.06
C TYR A 124 10.92 -3.19 -11.18
N ARG A 125 10.88 -1.95 -11.69
CA ARG A 125 9.99 -1.54 -12.78
C ARG A 125 10.36 -2.14 -14.13
N THR A 126 11.63 -2.52 -14.34
CA THR A 126 12.00 -3.29 -15.55
C THR A 126 11.45 -4.72 -15.53
N ILE A 127 11.14 -5.26 -14.34
CA ILE A 127 10.58 -6.61 -14.18
C ILE A 127 9.05 -6.55 -14.04
N TYR A 128 8.53 -5.55 -13.32
CA TYR A 128 7.12 -5.34 -13.05
C TYR A 128 6.78 -3.84 -13.01
N ASN A 129 6.15 -3.35 -14.07
CA ASN A 129 5.73 -1.95 -14.15
C ASN A 129 4.40 -1.74 -13.43
N TYR A 130 4.43 -0.99 -12.32
CA TYR A 130 3.26 -0.64 -11.52
C TYR A 130 2.69 0.77 -11.80
N ASP A 131 3.30 1.59 -12.67
CA ASP A 131 2.89 2.99 -12.85
C ASP A 131 1.44 3.15 -13.31
N GLU A 132 1.03 2.36 -14.30
CA GLU A 132 -0.32 2.41 -14.84
C GLU A 132 -1.36 1.98 -13.80
N GLU A 133 -1.01 1.01 -12.94
CA GLU A 133 -1.89 0.55 -11.87
C GLU A 133 -2.01 1.58 -10.75
N VAL A 134 -0.89 2.22 -10.38
CA VAL A 134 -0.88 3.32 -9.40
C VAL A 134 -1.72 4.48 -9.91
N LYS A 135 -1.56 4.86 -11.18
CA LYS A 135 -2.35 5.93 -11.80
C LYS A 135 -3.84 5.60 -11.80
N GLU A 136 -4.20 4.41 -12.28
CA GLU A 136 -5.60 3.95 -12.33
C GLU A 136 -6.22 3.91 -10.92
N ALA A 137 -5.53 3.32 -9.95
CA ALA A 137 -6.00 3.26 -8.57
C ALA A 137 -6.13 4.66 -7.96
N THR A 138 -5.20 5.57 -8.25
CA THR A 138 -5.25 6.97 -7.77
C THR A 138 -6.49 7.70 -8.31
N GLU A 139 -6.82 7.52 -9.59
CA GLU A 139 -8.01 8.11 -10.20
C GLU A 139 -9.30 7.55 -9.59
N ILE A 140 -9.36 6.23 -9.38
CA ILE A 140 -10.48 5.55 -8.73
C ILE A 140 -10.68 6.08 -7.30
N VAL A 141 -9.62 6.09 -6.49
CA VAL A 141 -9.69 6.54 -5.09
C VAL A 141 -10.07 8.01 -5.01
N ARG A 142 -9.44 8.87 -5.83
CA ARG A 142 -9.77 10.30 -5.85
C ARG A 142 -11.26 10.51 -6.13
N LYS A 143 -11.80 9.84 -7.13
CA LYS A 143 -13.22 9.93 -7.47
C LYS A 143 -14.11 9.49 -6.29
N LEU A 144 -13.86 8.31 -5.73
CA LEU A 144 -14.66 7.76 -4.63
C LEU A 144 -14.56 8.60 -3.34
N MET A 145 -13.38 9.14 -3.04
CA MET A 145 -13.14 10.03 -1.90
C MET A 145 -13.86 11.37 -2.07
N ILE A 146 -13.84 11.96 -3.27
CA ILE A 146 -14.60 13.19 -3.56
C ILE A 146 -16.11 12.95 -3.40
N GLU A 147 -16.61 11.83 -3.90
CA GLU A 147 -18.02 11.44 -3.71
C GLU A 147 -18.35 11.28 -2.22
N PHE A 148 -17.47 10.63 -1.44
CA PHE A 148 -17.60 10.50 0.00
C PHE A 148 -17.68 11.86 0.69
N VAL A 149 -16.67 12.72 0.53
CA VAL A 149 -16.61 14.07 1.13
C VAL A 149 -17.80 14.94 0.73
N THR A 150 -18.30 14.78 -0.51
CA THR A 150 -19.46 15.52 -1.00
C THR A 150 -20.76 15.05 -0.34
N SER A 151 -20.88 13.75 -0.07
CA SER A 151 -22.05 13.16 0.60
C SER A 151 -22.10 13.40 2.10
N GLU A 152 -20.95 13.64 2.75
CA GLU A 152 -20.87 13.93 4.17
C GLU A 152 -21.50 15.29 4.52
N LYS A 153 -22.21 15.34 5.66
CA LYS A 153 -22.80 16.57 6.21
C LYS A 153 -21.72 17.41 6.89
N LEU A 154 -20.89 18.08 6.08
CA LEU A 154 -19.84 18.97 6.55
C LEU A 154 -20.37 20.40 6.66
N GLU A 155 -20.27 21.00 7.84
CA GLU A 155 -20.80 22.35 8.12
C GLU A 155 -20.04 23.45 7.37
N ASN A 156 -18.74 23.28 7.10
CA ASN A 156 -17.88 24.18 6.30
C ASN A 156 -16.65 23.41 5.74
N GLY A 157 -15.92 23.99 4.79
CA GLY A 157 -14.61 23.48 4.35
C GLY A 157 -14.63 22.38 3.27
N ARG A 158 -15.80 21.90 2.83
CA ARG A 158 -15.93 20.85 1.80
C ARG A 158 -15.15 21.14 0.51
N MET A 159 -15.22 22.38 0.02
CA MET A 159 -14.50 22.77 -1.21
C MET A 159 -12.97 22.69 -1.04
N ASP A 160 -12.45 23.00 0.15
CA ASP A 160 -11.02 22.90 0.46
C ASP A 160 -10.57 21.43 0.57
N LEU A 161 -11.39 20.57 1.17
CA LEU A 161 -11.14 19.11 1.22
C LEU A 161 -11.14 18.49 -0.19
N VAL A 162 -12.12 18.85 -1.03
CA VAL A 162 -12.17 18.43 -2.44
C VAL A 162 -10.96 19.00 -3.21
N GLY A 163 -10.61 20.26 -2.96
CA GLY A 163 -9.41 20.88 -3.52
C GLY A 163 -8.15 20.08 -3.18
N THR A 164 -7.99 19.71 -1.91
CA THR A 164 -6.87 18.90 -1.41
C THR A 164 -6.79 17.56 -2.12
N LEU A 165 -7.89 16.80 -2.25
CA LEU A 165 -7.90 15.53 -2.98
C LEU A 165 -7.51 15.66 -4.47
N ASN A 166 -7.89 16.77 -5.10
CA ASN A 166 -7.56 17.05 -6.50
C ASN A 166 -6.08 17.43 -6.70
N THR A 167 -5.46 18.06 -5.70
CA THR A 167 -4.08 18.55 -5.78
C THR A 167 -3.07 17.66 -5.06
N THR A 168 -3.52 16.63 -4.34
CA THR A 168 -2.64 15.56 -3.84
C THR A 168 -2.08 14.75 -5.00
N VAL A 169 -0.75 14.63 -5.01
CA VAL A 169 -0.02 13.81 -5.99
C VAL A 169 0.44 12.51 -5.35
N VAL A 170 0.37 11.42 -6.11
CA VAL A 170 0.92 10.11 -5.75
C VAL A 170 2.22 9.94 -6.53
N GLN A 171 3.30 9.55 -5.86
CA GLN A 171 4.63 9.45 -6.47
C GLN A 171 5.31 8.12 -6.12
N SER A 172 5.96 7.53 -7.12
CA SER A 172 6.96 6.47 -6.96
C SER A 172 8.29 7.02 -6.42
N VAL A 173 9.20 6.13 -6.01
CA VAL A 173 10.54 6.52 -5.58
C VAL A 173 11.27 7.32 -6.66
N SER A 174 11.33 6.82 -7.89
CA SER A 174 11.99 7.54 -8.97
C SER A 174 11.40 8.93 -9.19
N GLU A 175 10.08 9.08 -9.18
CA GLU A 175 9.43 10.38 -9.37
C GLU A 175 9.74 11.36 -8.23
N THR A 176 9.70 10.89 -6.98
CA THR A 176 10.01 11.71 -5.81
C THR A 176 11.46 12.21 -5.83
N PHE A 177 12.41 11.35 -6.20
CA PHE A 177 13.83 11.70 -6.22
C PHE A 177 14.27 12.46 -7.48
N GLU A 178 13.59 12.32 -8.62
CA GLU A 178 14.03 12.89 -9.90
C GLU A 178 13.28 14.17 -10.28
N ASN A 179 12.01 14.31 -9.91
CA ASN A 179 11.26 15.53 -10.19
C ASN A 179 11.72 16.70 -9.31
N SER A 180 11.56 17.93 -9.79
CA SER A 180 11.84 19.14 -9.00
C SER A 180 10.53 19.77 -8.56
N TYR A 181 10.39 20.01 -7.25
CA TYR A 181 9.26 20.73 -6.66
C TYR A 181 9.67 21.29 -5.29
N GLN A 182 8.97 22.33 -4.83
CA GLN A 182 9.21 22.91 -3.51
C GLN A 182 8.85 21.89 -2.42
N GLY A 183 9.71 21.73 -1.40
CA GLY A 183 9.50 20.75 -0.33
C GLY A 183 9.92 19.31 -0.66
N LYS A 184 10.54 19.10 -1.83
CA LYS A 184 11.10 17.80 -2.24
C LYS A 184 12.03 17.19 -1.19
N ASP A 185 12.91 17.97 -0.58
CA ASP A 185 13.90 17.45 0.37
C ASP A 185 13.22 16.74 1.55
N THR A 186 12.16 17.34 2.11
CA THR A 186 11.33 16.72 3.15
C THR A 186 10.79 15.36 2.72
N VAL A 187 10.22 15.29 1.51
CA VAL A 187 9.63 14.04 0.99
C VAL A 187 10.71 13.00 0.71
N THR A 188 11.83 13.38 0.09
CA THR A 188 12.92 12.44 -0.23
C THR A 188 13.59 11.88 1.02
N ILE A 189 13.78 12.70 2.06
CA ILE A 189 14.34 12.26 3.34
C ILE A 189 13.41 11.26 4.01
N ASP A 190 12.12 11.61 4.12
CA ASP A 190 11.14 10.75 4.76
C ASP A 190 10.95 9.43 4.01
N MET A 191 10.90 9.49 2.67
CA MET A 191 10.84 8.32 1.80
C MET A 191 12.09 7.44 1.95
N ALA A 192 13.30 8.01 1.96
CA ALA A 192 14.53 7.22 2.13
C ALA A 192 14.53 6.45 3.46
N VAL A 193 13.98 7.05 4.52
CA VAL A 193 13.85 6.41 5.83
C VAL A 193 12.76 5.34 5.80
N GLY A 194 11.56 5.66 5.30
CA GLY A 194 10.41 4.76 5.31
C GLY A 194 10.59 3.55 4.40
N CYS A 195 11.10 3.75 3.18
CA CYS A 195 11.29 2.68 2.21
C CYS A 195 12.55 1.85 2.46
N GLY A 196 13.48 2.34 3.27
CA GLY A 196 14.78 1.71 3.46
C GLY A 196 15.66 1.77 2.20
N VAL A 197 16.81 1.10 2.27
CA VAL A 197 17.84 1.16 1.23
C VAL A 197 17.46 0.35 -0.02
N ASP A 198 16.73 -0.75 0.15
CA ASP A 198 16.29 -1.63 -0.93
C ASP A 198 14.89 -1.27 -1.45
N GLY A 199 14.15 -0.40 -0.76
CA GLY A 199 12.78 -0.01 -1.12
C GLY A 199 11.72 -1.07 -0.80
N LEU A 200 12.08 -2.16 -0.12
CA LEU A 200 11.20 -3.32 0.03
C LEU A 200 10.28 -3.26 1.25
N SER A 201 10.33 -2.18 2.03
CA SER A 201 9.32 -1.87 3.06
C SER A 201 7.91 -1.83 2.45
N VAL A 202 6.96 -2.49 3.10
CA VAL A 202 5.54 -2.46 2.72
C VAL A 202 4.91 -1.22 3.36
N MET A 203 5.05 -0.09 2.69
CA MET A 203 4.63 1.21 3.20
C MET A 203 4.16 2.14 2.06
N ALA A 204 3.13 2.92 2.35
CA ALA A 204 2.83 4.19 1.71
C ALA A 204 2.76 5.26 2.80
N ARG A 205 2.92 6.53 2.45
CA ARG A 205 2.80 7.60 3.44
C ARG A 205 2.42 8.94 2.83
N SER A 206 1.59 9.65 3.57
CA SER A 206 1.13 11.00 3.30
C SER A 206 1.98 12.05 3.98
N LEU A 207 2.38 13.05 3.21
CA LEU A 207 3.17 14.17 3.67
C LEU A 207 2.60 15.50 3.18
N LEU A 208 2.83 16.54 3.99
CA LEU A 208 2.74 17.92 3.58
C LEU A 208 4.15 18.45 3.28
N PRO A 209 4.51 18.67 2.01
CA PRO A 209 5.85 19.11 1.64
C PRO A 209 6.20 20.54 2.11
N GLY A 210 5.23 21.36 2.54
CA GLY A 210 5.47 22.75 2.98
C GLY A 210 5.65 23.74 1.82
N GLY A 211 5.12 23.41 0.64
CA GLY A 211 5.17 24.16 -0.62
C GLY A 211 4.99 23.21 -1.81
N GLY A 212 4.67 23.71 -3.01
CA GLY A 212 4.36 22.83 -4.15
C GLY A 212 2.96 22.19 -4.06
N PRO A 213 2.78 20.88 -4.38
CA PRO A 213 1.48 20.19 -4.26
C PRO A 213 0.89 20.33 -2.85
N SER A 214 -0.44 20.39 -2.74
CA SER A 214 -1.11 20.52 -1.43
C SER A 214 -0.93 19.29 -0.54
N GLY A 215 -0.49 18.17 -1.12
CA GLY A 215 -0.16 16.92 -0.46
C GLY A 215 0.63 16.00 -1.37
N VAL A 216 1.53 15.19 -0.80
CA VAL A 216 2.25 14.12 -1.51
C VAL A 216 1.97 12.82 -0.80
N ILE A 217 1.62 11.79 -1.55
CA ILE A 217 1.61 10.40 -1.09
C ILE A 217 2.74 9.71 -1.82
N TYR A 218 3.69 9.17 -1.06
CA TYR A 218 4.67 8.28 -1.65
C TYR A 218 4.35 6.81 -1.36
N ILE A 219 4.77 5.93 -2.27
CA ILE A 219 4.60 4.48 -2.11
C ILE A 219 5.94 3.79 -2.30
N CYS A 220 6.33 2.97 -1.33
CA CYS A 220 7.54 2.17 -1.42
C CYS A 220 7.35 0.98 -2.37
N PRO A 221 8.38 0.55 -3.11
CA PRO A 221 8.31 -0.61 -3.98
C PRO A 221 7.78 -1.88 -3.30
N GLY A 222 8.12 -2.10 -2.02
CA GLY A 222 7.59 -3.23 -1.24
C GLY A 222 6.06 -3.29 -1.20
N GLN A 223 5.40 -2.13 -1.06
CA GLN A 223 3.93 -2.03 -1.11
C GLN A 223 3.38 -2.35 -2.50
N LEU A 224 4.03 -1.85 -3.56
CA LEU A 224 3.64 -2.05 -4.95
C LEU A 224 3.80 -3.52 -5.39
N LEU A 225 4.80 -4.20 -4.83
CA LEU A 225 5.11 -5.60 -5.12
C LEU A 225 4.30 -6.60 -4.29
N LEU A 226 3.57 -6.15 -3.27
CA LEU A 226 2.84 -7.03 -2.35
C LEU A 226 1.89 -7.98 -3.07
N ASN A 227 1.20 -7.48 -4.10
CA ASN A 227 0.22 -8.22 -4.88
C ASN A 227 0.72 -8.59 -6.29
N ALA A 228 2.02 -8.47 -6.59
CA ALA A 228 2.55 -8.83 -7.90
C ALA A 228 2.30 -10.31 -8.22
N GLY A 229 1.87 -10.60 -9.45
CA GLY A 229 1.43 -11.94 -9.88
C GLY A 229 -0.03 -12.29 -9.58
N LYS A 230 -0.77 -11.46 -8.83
CA LYS A 230 -2.25 -11.55 -8.72
C LYS A 230 -2.91 -10.97 -9.98
N THR A 231 -4.22 -11.03 -10.13
CA THR A 231 -4.90 -10.35 -11.25
C THR A 231 -4.80 -8.84 -11.13
N LYS A 232 -4.80 -8.11 -12.26
CA LYS A 232 -4.81 -6.64 -12.27
C LYS A 232 -5.86 -6.06 -11.31
N THR A 233 -7.07 -6.61 -11.30
CA THR A 233 -8.15 -6.12 -10.43
C THR A 233 -7.89 -6.33 -8.94
N GLU A 234 -7.21 -7.41 -8.54
CA GLU A 234 -6.81 -7.62 -7.15
C GLU A 234 -5.67 -6.67 -6.74
N ARG A 235 -4.76 -6.37 -7.66
CA ARG A 235 -3.67 -5.41 -7.44
C ARG A 235 -4.20 -3.99 -7.28
N ILE A 236 -5.14 -3.59 -8.15
CA ILE A 236 -5.86 -2.33 -8.02
C ILE A 236 -6.63 -2.29 -6.69
N ALA A 237 -7.30 -3.36 -6.26
CA ALA A 237 -7.97 -3.41 -4.95
C ALA A 237 -6.98 -3.17 -3.79
N GLY A 238 -5.80 -3.80 -3.87
CA GLY A 238 -4.62 -3.53 -3.04
C GLY A 238 -4.32 -2.04 -2.90
N LEU A 239 -4.10 -1.39 -4.04
CA LEU A 239 -3.76 0.02 -4.10
C LEU A 239 -4.92 0.93 -3.66
N VAL A 240 -6.17 0.57 -3.93
CA VAL A 240 -7.35 1.34 -3.53
C VAL A 240 -7.41 1.50 -2.02
N MET A 241 -7.24 0.41 -1.26
CA MET A 241 -7.24 0.48 0.20
C MET A 241 -6.12 1.37 0.73
N THR A 242 -4.88 1.12 0.30
CA THR A 242 -3.71 1.87 0.75
C THR A 242 -3.81 3.35 0.38
N LEU A 243 -4.17 3.69 -0.85
CA LEU A 243 -4.29 5.07 -1.30
C LEU A 243 -5.44 5.80 -0.63
N ALA A 244 -6.57 5.13 -0.35
CA ALA A 244 -7.69 5.75 0.34
C ALA A 244 -7.36 6.04 1.81
N HIS A 245 -6.62 5.14 2.48
CA HIS A 245 -6.05 5.38 3.80
C HIS A 245 -5.15 6.62 3.78
N GLU A 246 -4.20 6.70 2.85
CA GLU A 246 -3.29 7.84 2.73
C GLU A 246 -4.01 9.16 2.34
N MET A 247 -4.93 9.12 1.39
CA MET A 247 -5.73 10.30 1.06
C MET A 247 -6.57 10.79 2.25
N THR A 248 -6.94 9.92 3.18
CA THR A 248 -7.60 10.34 4.42
C THR A 248 -6.66 11.16 5.31
N HIS A 249 -5.39 10.80 5.42
CA HIS A 249 -4.41 11.63 6.13
C HIS A 249 -4.24 13.01 5.50
N GLN A 250 -4.30 13.11 4.16
CA GLN A 250 -4.29 14.40 3.47
C GLN A 250 -5.47 15.29 3.86
N LEU A 251 -6.66 14.70 4.08
CA LEU A 251 -7.81 15.41 4.62
C LEU A 251 -7.61 15.78 6.09
N GLN A 252 -7.05 14.89 6.91
CA GLN A 252 -6.79 15.17 8.33
C GLN A 252 -5.82 16.33 8.54
N PHE A 253 -4.86 16.53 7.63
CA PHE A 253 -4.00 17.72 7.61
C PHE A 253 -4.76 19.04 7.37
N ARG A 254 -6.02 18.95 6.94
CA ARG A 254 -6.95 20.08 6.78
C ARG A 254 -8.03 20.11 7.86
N GLY A 255 -7.85 19.35 8.95
CA GLY A 255 -8.78 19.30 10.06
C GLY A 255 -10.02 18.44 9.82
N PHE A 256 -9.99 17.55 8.82
CA PHE A 256 -11.06 16.57 8.66
C PHE A 256 -11.05 15.53 9.78
N GLU A 257 -12.17 15.40 10.48
CA GLU A 257 -12.41 14.40 11.51
C GLU A 257 -13.69 13.62 11.18
N LEU A 258 -13.67 12.31 11.40
CA LEU A 258 -14.85 11.46 11.23
C LEU A 258 -15.75 11.59 12.45
N ASP A 259 -17.04 11.30 12.28
CA ASP A 259 -17.99 11.15 13.39
C ASP A 259 -17.44 10.20 14.48
N ASN A 260 -17.24 10.75 15.67
CA ASN A 260 -16.70 10.07 16.85
C ASN A 260 -17.52 8.85 17.30
N ARG A 261 -18.78 8.70 16.88
CA ARG A 261 -19.60 7.54 17.21
C ARG A 261 -19.02 6.24 16.66
N VAL A 262 -18.48 6.28 15.44
CA VAL A 262 -17.86 5.09 14.82
C VAL A 262 -16.58 4.73 15.55
N LEU A 263 -15.73 5.74 15.85
CA LEU A 263 -14.50 5.55 16.62
C LEU A 263 -14.77 4.99 18.02
N SER A 264 -15.78 5.51 18.72
CA SER A 264 -16.20 5.01 20.03
C SER A 264 -16.65 3.55 19.96
N CYS A 265 -17.36 3.16 18.90
CA CYS A 265 -17.82 1.78 18.72
C CYS A 265 -16.66 0.82 18.41
N VAL A 266 -15.76 1.16 17.48
CA VAL A 266 -14.64 0.25 17.14
C VAL A 266 -13.66 0.10 18.30
N ASN A 267 -13.51 1.15 19.11
CA ASN A 267 -12.64 1.16 20.28
C ASN A 267 -13.28 0.56 21.54
N SER A 268 -14.50 0.03 21.46
CA SER A 268 -15.21 -0.53 22.62
C SER A 268 -14.46 -1.66 23.34
N ASP A 269 -13.63 -2.40 22.60
CA ASP A 269 -12.81 -3.50 23.12
C ASP A 269 -11.53 -3.02 23.80
N MET A 270 -11.24 -1.71 23.79
CA MET A 270 -10.06 -1.09 24.41
C MET A 270 -10.43 -0.32 25.69
N ALA A 271 -11.49 -0.75 26.37
CA ALA A 271 -11.99 -0.09 27.59
C ALA A 271 -10.98 -0.12 28.75
N ASP A 272 -10.01 -1.04 28.72
CA ASP A 272 -8.92 -1.16 29.67
C ASP A 272 -7.75 -0.19 29.39
N LYS A 273 -7.72 0.44 28.21
CA LYS A 273 -6.65 1.35 27.78
C LYS A 273 -6.92 2.79 28.20
N SER A 274 -5.85 3.55 28.42
CA SER A 274 -5.96 4.97 28.77
C SER A 274 -6.55 5.81 27.62
N ALA A 275 -7.23 6.91 27.96
CA ALA A 275 -7.77 7.84 26.96
C ALA A 275 -6.69 8.38 26.01
N LYS A 276 -5.48 8.65 26.54
CA LYS A 276 -4.32 9.10 25.77
C LYS A 276 -3.84 8.04 24.78
N PHE A 277 -3.87 6.76 25.17
CA PHE A 277 -3.56 5.66 24.26
C PHE A 277 -4.54 5.65 23.10
N ILE A 278 -5.84 5.70 23.36
CA ILE A 278 -6.89 5.69 22.33
C ILE A 278 -6.77 6.90 21.39
N GLU A 279 -6.57 8.10 21.95
CA GLU A 279 -6.40 9.33 21.18
C GLU A 279 -5.23 9.25 20.19
N ASN A 280 -4.10 8.69 20.63
CA ASN A 280 -2.91 8.52 19.78
C ASN A 280 -3.14 7.57 18.59
N LYS A 281 -4.12 6.66 18.68
CA LYS A 281 -4.45 5.69 17.61
C LYS A 281 -5.59 6.11 16.70
N ASN A 282 -6.41 7.06 17.14
CA ASN A 282 -7.66 7.41 16.44
C ASN A 282 -7.45 7.93 15.02
N LYS A 283 -6.35 8.64 14.74
CA LYS A 283 -6.07 9.15 13.39
C LYS A 283 -5.84 8.02 12.38
N GLU A 284 -5.05 7.01 12.76
CA GLU A 284 -4.80 5.82 11.94
C GLU A 284 -6.06 4.97 11.81
N THR A 285 -6.77 4.74 12.93
CA THR A 285 -8.04 4.00 12.92
C THR A 285 -9.10 4.68 12.04
N GLN A 286 -9.15 6.01 12.02
CA GLN A 286 -10.03 6.75 11.12
C GLN A 286 -9.63 6.57 9.65
N ALA A 287 -8.33 6.66 9.34
CA ALA A 287 -7.82 6.44 7.99
C ALA A 287 -8.12 5.03 7.48
N ASP A 288 -8.02 4.04 8.36
CA ASP A 288 -8.45 2.67 8.10
C ASP A 288 -9.92 2.56 7.75
N ILE A 289 -10.80 3.07 8.61
CA ILE A 289 -12.26 2.95 8.42
C ILE A 289 -12.68 3.61 7.10
N ILE A 290 -12.16 4.80 6.82
CA ILE A 290 -12.49 5.50 5.57
C ILE A 290 -11.88 4.77 4.37
N GLY A 291 -10.62 4.35 4.46
CA GLY A 291 -9.98 3.54 3.43
C GLY A 291 -10.81 2.31 3.06
N PHE A 292 -11.33 1.62 4.08
CA PHE A 292 -12.15 0.43 3.91
C PHE A 292 -13.55 0.76 3.35
N ARG A 293 -14.18 1.85 3.75
CA ARG A 293 -15.45 2.31 3.14
C ARG A 293 -15.28 2.61 1.65
N ILE A 294 -14.17 3.21 1.26
CA ILE A 294 -13.84 3.48 -0.14
C ILE A 294 -13.58 2.17 -0.90
N LEU A 295 -12.84 1.23 -0.29
CA LEU A 295 -12.68 -0.12 -0.83
C LEU A 295 -14.04 -0.80 -1.03
N ASN A 296 -14.96 -0.71 -0.08
CA ASN A 296 -16.28 -1.34 -0.21
C ASN A 296 -17.08 -0.76 -1.38
N LYS A 297 -17.03 0.56 -1.59
CA LYS A 297 -17.64 1.18 -2.78
C LYS A 297 -17.02 0.68 -4.09
N PHE A 298 -15.71 0.45 -4.10
CA PHE A 298 -15.02 -0.12 -5.26
C PHE A 298 -15.46 -1.58 -5.52
N LEU A 299 -15.51 -2.41 -4.47
CA LEU A 299 -15.88 -3.83 -4.55
C LEU A 299 -17.37 -4.07 -4.84
N ALA A 300 -18.25 -3.14 -4.48
CA ALA A 300 -19.69 -3.22 -4.76
C ALA A 300 -20.02 -3.25 -6.27
N GLN A 301 -19.05 -2.95 -7.14
CA GLN A 301 -19.20 -3.06 -8.60
C GLN A 301 -19.21 -4.52 -9.09
N ASP A 302 -18.64 -5.44 -8.30
CA ASP A 302 -18.67 -6.87 -8.58
C ASP A 302 -19.96 -7.49 -8.05
N LYS A 303 -20.57 -8.41 -8.82
CA LYS A 303 -21.82 -9.09 -8.43
C LYS A 303 -21.58 -10.41 -7.69
N GLU A 304 -20.38 -10.98 -7.80
CA GLU A 304 -20.03 -12.27 -7.22
C GLU A 304 -19.27 -12.11 -5.90
N LEU A 305 -19.82 -12.65 -4.82
CA LEU A 305 -19.25 -12.59 -3.47
C LEU A 305 -17.85 -13.23 -3.39
N SER A 306 -17.60 -14.28 -4.16
CA SER A 306 -16.29 -14.92 -4.25
C SER A 306 -15.22 -13.97 -4.80
N VAL A 307 -15.57 -13.19 -5.84
CA VAL A 307 -14.68 -12.19 -6.45
C VAL A 307 -14.42 -11.04 -5.48
N GLN A 308 -15.47 -10.56 -4.80
CA GLN A 308 -15.34 -9.52 -3.77
C GLN A 308 -14.43 -9.97 -2.63
N SER A 309 -14.57 -11.22 -2.18
CA SER A 309 -13.77 -11.79 -1.09
C SER A 309 -12.28 -11.87 -1.46
N GLU A 310 -11.93 -12.34 -2.65
CA GLU A 310 -10.52 -12.43 -3.07
C GLU A 310 -9.88 -11.04 -3.25
N LYS A 311 -10.62 -10.08 -3.80
CA LYS A 311 -10.16 -8.69 -3.88
C LYS A 311 -10.01 -8.05 -2.49
N ALA A 312 -10.92 -8.32 -1.56
CA ALA A 312 -10.81 -7.86 -0.17
C ALA A 312 -9.58 -8.46 0.54
N LYS A 313 -9.28 -9.75 0.34
CA LYS A 313 -8.04 -10.36 0.85
C LYS A 313 -6.80 -9.67 0.30
N ALA A 314 -6.75 -9.43 -1.01
CA ALA A 314 -5.64 -8.71 -1.63
C ALA A 314 -5.50 -7.29 -1.07
N ALA A 315 -6.62 -6.60 -0.88
CA ALA A 315 -6.70 -5.24 -0.34
C ALA A 315 -6.27 -5.13 1.13
N LEU A 316 -6.52 -6.14 1.95
CA LEU A 316 -6.21 -6.12 3.38
C LEU A 316 -4.88 -6.79 3.74
N SER A 317 -4.27 -7.54 2.81
CA SER A 317 -3.04 -8.30 3.04
C SER A 317 -1.84 -7.45 3.50
N TRP A 318 -1.79 -6.15 3.18
CA TRP A 318 -0.69 -5.27 3.59
C TRP A 318 -0.62 -5.08 5.11
N MET A 319 -1.75 -5.20 5.80
CA MET A 319 -1.79 -5.11 7.26
C MET A 319 -1.02 -6.26 7.90
N CYS A 320 -0.81 -7.37 7.22
CA CYS A 320 -0.04 -8.49 7.74
C CYS A 320 1.48 -8.25 7.74
N HIS A 321 1.93 -7.08 7.28
CA HIS A 321 3.34 -6.72 7.11
C HIS A 321 3.78 -5.57 8.01
N LEU A 322 2.92 -5.08 8.89
CA LEU A 322 3.28 -4.06 9.86
C LEU A 322 3.82 -4.73 11.12
N GLU A 323 4.76 -4.09 11.78
CA GLU A 323 5.34 -4.61 13.02
C GLU A 323 4.28 -4.57 14.14
N ASP A 324 4.02 -5.72 14.76
CA ASP A 324 3.09 -5.82 15.89
C ASP A 324 3.66 -5.11 17.11
N ALA A 325 2.96 -4.10 17.61
CA ALA A 325 3.34 -3.31 18.77
C ALA A 325 2.20 -3.32 19.80
N GLU A 326 2.36 -4.12 20.86
CA GLU A 326 1.30 -4.40 21.85
C GLU A 326 1.35 -3.54 23.15
N ASN A 327 2.37 -2.69 23.34
CA ASN A 327 2.66 -2.09 24.66
C ASN A 327 2.19 -0.63 24.80
N GLU A 328 1.69 -0.25 25.98
CA GLU A 328 1.22 1.12 26.29
C GLU A 328 2.33 2.18 26.31
N SER A 329 3.59 1.75 26.50
CA SER A 329 4.77 2.61 26.43
C SER A 329 5.21 2.93 25.00
N ASP A 330 4.55 2.34 24.00
CA ASP A 330 4.98 2.43 22.62
C ASP A 330 4.54 3.74 21.96
N SER A 331 5.48 4.37 21.25
CA SER A 331 5.26 5.57 20.43
C SER A 331 4.53 5.30 19.13
N SER A 332 4.22 4.03 18.80
CA SER A 332 3.50 3.68 17.58
C SER A 332 2.14 4.39 17.49
N THR A 333 1.77 4.87 16.31
CA THR A 333 0.46 5.51 16.06
C THR A 333 -0.61 4.51 15.64
N HIS A 334 -0.23 3.29 15.26
CA HIS A 334 -1.14 2.28 14.73
C HIS A 334 -1.56 1.27 15.80
N LEU A 335 -2.78 0.74 15.69
CA LEU A 335 -3.15 -0.49 16.39
C LEU A 335 -2.39 -1.69 15.79
N ASP A 336 -2.26 -2.77 16.55
CA ASP A 336 -1.74 -4.04 16.03
C ASP A 336 -2.61 -4.58 14.88
N ASN A 337 -2.03 -5.47 14.08
CA ASN A 337 -2.65 -5.95 12.84
C ASN A 337 -3.96 -6.67 13.08
N LYS A 338 -4.03 -7.45 14.15
CA LYS A 338 -5.22 -8.21 14.53
C LYS A 338 -6.35 -7.28 14.95
N SER A 339 -6.05 -6.25 15.73
CA SER A 339 -6.99 -5.23 16.17
C SER A 339 -7.52 -4.41 14.99
N ARG A 340 -6.64 -4.01 14.06
CA ARG A 340 -7.04 -3.31 12.82
C ARG A 340 -7.96 -4.18 11.96
N LEU A 341 -7.57 -5.42 11.69
CA LEU A 341 -8.39 -6.37 10.94
C LEU A 341 -9.75 -6.57 11.61
N LYS A 342 -9.77 -6.84 12.93
CA LYS A 342 -11.01 -6.99 13.70
C LYS A 342 -11.93 -5.78 13.55
N ASN A 343 -11.38 -4.56 13.56
CA ASN A 343 -12.18 -3.35 13.42
C ASN A 343 -12.91 -3.26 12.08
N PHE A 344 -12.34 -3.72 10.96
CA PHE A 344 -13.08 -3.78 9.69
C PHE A 344 -14.28 -4.70 9.78
N PHE A 345 -14.13 -5.87 10.38
CA PHE A 345 -15.21 -6.85 10.50
C PHE A 345 -16.29 -6.44 11.52
N LYS A 346 -16.07 -5.40 12.33
CA LYS A 346 -17.11 -4.76 13.14
C LYS A 346 -18.01 -3.83 12.33
N LEU A 347 -17.52 -3.28 11.22
CA LEU A 347 -18.30 -2.34 10.39
C LEU A 347 -19.46 -3.06 9.68
N LYS A 348 -20.65 -2.48 9.73
CA LYS A 348 -21.87 -3.01 9.12
C LYS A 348 -21.72 -3.15 7.61
N GLU A 349 -21.07 -2.19 6.95
CA GLU A 349 -20.76 -2.29 5.52
C GLU A 349 -19.96 -3.54 5.13
N THR A 350 -19.22 -4.17 6.06
CA THR A 350 -18.54 -5.45 5.82
C THR A 350 -19.50 -6.62 5.69
N GLU A 351 -20.61 -6.60 6.42
CA GLU A 351 -21.66 -7.63 6.31
C GLU A 351 -22.34 -7.55 4.95
N ASP A 352 -22.73 -6.36 4.53
CA ASP A 352 -23.44 -6.14 3.27
C ASP A 352 -22.58 -6.56 2.05
N LEU A 353 -21.26 -6.37 2.16
CA LEU A 353 -20.33 -6.70 1.07
C LEU A 353 -19.81 -8.14 1.12
N LEU A 354 -19.43 -8.66 2.28
CA LEU A 354 -18.75 -9.96 2.41
C LEU A 354 -19.64 -11.07 3.00
N GLY A 355 -20.91 -10.77 3.29
CA GLY A 355 -21.86 -11.74 3.87
C GLY A 355 -21.47 -12.19 5.29
N CYS A 356 -20.70 -11.37 6.01
CA CYS A 356 -20.28 -11.68 7.38
C CYS A 356 -21.43 -11.42 8.34
N SER A 357 -22.06 -12.44 8.93
CA SER A 357 -23.31 -12.29 9.72
C SER A 357 -23.15 -12.31 11.26
N LYS A 358 -21.93 -12.26 11.79
CA LYS A 358 -21.68 -12.45 13.24
C LYS A 358 -20.72 -11.39 13.83
N GLY A 359 -21.24 -10.50 14.68
CA GLY A 359 -20.43 -9.61 15.54
C GLY A 359 -21.16 -8.35 16.01
N PRO A 360 -20.69 -7.67 17.08
CA PRO A 360 -21.16 -6.34 17.44
C PRO A 360 -20.88 -5.36 16.28
N ARG A 361 -21.90 -4.58 15.91
CA ARG A 361 -21.87 -3.72 14.72
C ARG A 361 -21.63 -2.26 15.08
N CYS A 362 -20.61 -1.72 14.43
CA CYS A 362 -20.40 -0.31 14.17
C CYS A 362 -20.87 -0.04 12.72
#